data_AF-A0A1G9PF58-F1
#
_entry.id   AF-A0A1G9PF58-F1
#
_cell.length_a   1.000
_cell.length_b   1.000
_cell.length_c   1.000
_cell.angle_alpha   90.00
_cell.angle_beta   90.00
_cell.angle_gamma   90.00
#
_symmetry.space_group_name_H-M   'P 1'
#
loop_
_entity.id
_entity.type
_entity.pdbx_description
1 polymer ?
#
loop_
_entity_poly.entity_id
_entity_poly.type
_entity_poly.pdbx_seq_one_letter_code
_entity_poly.pdbx_strand_id
1 'polypeptide(L)'
;MNTLLRHTLYWLAAGLVLAVGFLYYRFNPAEVSFFPACLLRKYTGLYCPGCGAQRALHQLLHGHIREAFRYNALLVLAIPYVTLGFVLDIARHLRWTTLHPAMYRKQSVILGIAVLICLFWIFRNIPLEPFSWLAPAGGVD
;
A
#
# COMPACT_ATOMS: atom_id res chain seq x y z
N MET A 1 2.31 30.17 -5.59
CA MET A 1 3.08 29.01 -6.07
C MET A 1 2.99 28.96 -7.59
N ASN A 2 4.09 29.24 -8.30
CA ASN A 2 4.09 29.42 -9.75
C ASN A 2 3.67 28.12 -10.47
N THR A 3 2.83 28.25 -11.51
CA THR A 3 2.27 27.11 -12.26
C THR A 3 3.38 26.20 -12.82
N LEU A 4 4.49 26.78 -13.28
CA LEU A 4 5.70 26.08 -13.73
C LEU A 4 6.32 25.21 -12.63
N LEU A 5 6.55 25.77 -11.43
CA LEU A 5 7.09 25.02 -10.29
C LEU A 5 6.21 23.83 -9.93
N ARG A 6 4.87 24.01 -9.98
CA ARG A 6 3.92 22.94 -9.70
C ARG A 6 3.99 21.81 -10.73
N HIS A 7 4.11 22.11 -12.02
CA HIS A 7 4.26 21.10 -13.06
C HIS A 7 5.57 20.32 -12.94
N THR A 8 6.68 21.01 -12.65
CA THR A 8 7.96 20.35 -12.40
C THR A 8 7.86 19.36 -11.24
N LEU A 9 7.20 19.74 -10.14
CA LEU A 9 6.99 18.84 -8.99
C LEU A 9 6.17 17.60 -9.35
N TYR A 10 5.11 17.74 -10.16
CA TYR A 10 4.33 16.58 -10.61
C TYR A 10 5.14 15.61 -11.46
N TRP A 11 5.95 16.13 -12.39
CA TRP A 11 6.81 15.29 -13.24
C TRP A 11 7.90 14.58 -12.42
N LEU A 12 8.52 15.27 -11.46
CA LEU A 12 9.48 14.65 -10.55
C LEU A 12 8.83 13.55 -9.70
N ALA A 13 7.63 13.80 -9.17
CA ALA A 13 6.89 12.80 -8.41
C ALA A 13 6.52 11.58 -9.27
N ALA A 14 6.06 11.80 -10.50
CA ALA A 14 5.75 10.72 -11.44
C ALA A 14 7.00 9.90 -11.79
N GLY A 15 8.12 10.57 -12.09
CA GLY A 15 9.40 9.91 -12.35
C GLY A 15 9.88 9.08 -11.17
N LEU A 16 9.76 9.59 -9.94
CA LEU A 16 10.09 8.86 -8.72
C LEU A 16 9.22 7.62 -8.53
N VAL A 17 7.90 7.73 -8.72
CA VAL A 17 6.98 6.59 -8.61
C VAL A 17 7.32 5.51 -9.64
N LEU A 18 7.63 5.90 -10.88
CA LEU A 18 8.05 4.96 -11.93
C LEU A 18 9.38 4.28 -11.60
N ALA A 19 10.37 5.04 -11.12
CA ALA A 19 11.67 4.49 -10.74
C ALA A 19 11.56 3.50 -9.57
N VAL A 20 10.78 3.85 -8.53
CA VAL A 20 10.51 2.95 -7.39
C VAL A 20 9.73 1.72 -7.85
N GLY A 21 8.70 1.91 -8.68
CA GLY A 21 7.93 0.80 -9.26
C GLY A 21 8.81 -0.15 -10.07
N PHE A 22 9.70 0.38 -10.91
CA PHE A 22 10.65 -0.41 -11.67
C PHE A 22 11.63 -1.17 -10.78
N LEU A 23 12.12 -0.55 -9.71
CA LEU A 23 12.98 -1.21 -8.72
C LEU A 23 12.26 -2.39 -8.06
N TYR A 24 11.01 -2.22 -7.61
CA TYR A 24 10.22 -3.32 -7.05
C TYR A 24 9.79 -4.35 -8.08
N TYR A 25 9.66 -3.99 -9.36
CA TYR A 25 9.44 -4.94 -10.44
C TYR A 25 10.70 -5.79 -10.68
N ARG A 26 11.87 -5.16 -10.74
CA ARG A 26 13.11 -5.83 -11.12
C ARG A 26 13.73 -6.68 -10.01
N PHE A 27 13.60 -6.25 -8.75
CA PHE A 27 14.24 -6.89 -7.60
C PHE A 27 13.20 -7.44 -6.65
N ASN A 28 13.24 -8.76 -6.41
CA ASN A 28 12.35 -9.41 -5.46
C ASN A 28 12.78 -9.06 -4.01
N PRO A 29 11.91 -8.40 -3.21
CA PRO A 29 12.24 -8.07 -1.83
C PRO A 29 12.45 -9.28 -0.91
N ALA A 30 12.06 -10.48 -1.36
CA ALA A 30 12.34 -11.72 -0.64
C ALA A 30 13.78 -12.24 -0.86
N GLU A 31 14.46 -11.82 -1.92
CA GLU A 31 15.76 -12.38 -2.33
C GLU A 31 16.92 -11.41 -2.11
N VAL A 32 16.63 -10.12 -1.95
CA VAL A 32 17.66 -9.08 -1.97
C VAL A 32 17.72 -8.32 -0.64
N SER A 33 18.93 -8.24 -0.05
CA SER A 33 19.17 -7.73 1.30
C SER A 33 19.11 -6.21 1.45
N PHE A 34 19.10 -5.43 0.36
CA PHE A 34 19.03 -3.97 0.45
C PHE A 34 17.62 -3.46 0.83
N PHE A 35 16.58 -4.30 0.75
CA PHE A 35 15.24 -3.93 1.19
C PHE A 35 15.17 -3.96 2.72
N PRO A 36 14.63 -2.91 3.37
CA PRO A 36 14.60 -2.83 4.83
C PRO A 36 13.67 -3.89 5.43
N ALA A 37 14.21 -4.64 6.40
CA ALA A 37 13.41 -5.56 7.20
C ALA A 37 12.44 -4.81 8.14
N CYS A 38 11.36 -5.48 8.54
CA CYS A 38 10.40 -4.92 9.48
C CYS A 38 10.96 -4.90 10.91
N LEU A 39 11.34 -3.72 11.40
CA LEU A 39 11.89 -3.55 12.74
C LEU A 39 10.90 -3.97 13.85
N LEU A 40 9.61 -3.68 13.68
CA LEU A 40 8.58 -4.05 14.67
C LEU A 40 8.57 -5.57 14.88
N ARG A 41 8.50 -6.35 13.79
CA ARG A 41 8.56 -7.81 13.87
C ARG A 41 9.89 -8.30 14.44
N LYS A 42 11.01 -7.70 14.05
CA LYS A 42 12.34 -8.06 14.54
C LYS A 42 12.46 -7.93 16.06
N TYR A 43 11.87 -6.89 16.65
CA TYR A 43 12.01 -6.61 18.08
C TYR A 43 10.88 -7.16 18.95
N THR A 44 9.63 -7.20 18.45
CA THR A 44 8.47 -7.63 19.25
C THR A 44 7.95 -9.01 18.88
N GLY A 45 8.35 -9.55 17.74
CA GLY A 45 7.73 -10.75 17.18
C GLY A 45 6.31 -10.50 16.67
N LEU A 46 5.79 -9.27 16.62
CA LEU A 46 4.45 -9.00 16.08
C LEU A 46 4.50 -8.55 14.61
N TYR A 47 3.53 -8.98 13.82
CA TYR A 47 3.34 -8.47 12.46
C TYR A 47 2.62 -7.12 12.51
N CYS A 48 3.19 -6.09 11.89
CA CYS A 48 2.49 -4.82 11.67
C CYS A 48 1.55 -4.91 10.45
N PRO A 49 0.62 -3.95 10.27
CA PRO A 49 -0.27 -3.91 9.11
C PRO A 49 0.48 -3.88 7.76
N GLY A 50 1.68 -3.30 7.74
CA GLY A 50 2.52 -3.20 6.56
C GLY A 50 3.42 -4.41 6.28
N CYS A 51 3.51 -5.40 7.18
CA CYS A 51 4.34 -6.58 6.94
C CYS A 51 3.94 -7.27 5.63
N GLY A 52 4.93 -7.63 4.80
CA GLY A 52 4.72 -8.24 3.50
C GLY A 52 4.33 -7.28 2.37
N ALA A 53 4.16 -5.97 2.62
CA ALA A 53 3.73 -5.02 1.59
C ALA A 53 4.67 -4.93 0.38
N GLN A 54 5.99 -5.00 0.61
CA GLN A 54 6.99 -4.98 -0.46
C GLN A 54 6.86 -6.19 -1.39
N ARG A 55 6.72 -7.39 -0.81
CA ARG A 55 6.51 -8.64 -1.55
C ARG A 55 5.17 -8.63 -2.27
N ALA A 56 4.12 -8.13 -1.62
CA ALA A 56 2.82 -7.94 -2.24
C ALA A 56 2.88 -7.00 -3.45
N LEU A 57 3.59 -5.87 -3.34
CA LEU A 57 3.78 -4.93 -4.45
C LEU A 57 4.53 -5.59 -5.62
N HIS A 58 5.62 -6.31 -5.34
CA HIS A 58 6.35 -7.07 -6.37
C HIS A 58 5.41 -8.06 -7.09
N GLN A 59 4.62 -8.84 -6.36
CA GLN A 59 3.66 -9.78 -6.94
C GLN A 59 2.57 -9.08 -7.76
N LEU A 60 2.05 -7.93 -7.30
CA LEU A 60 1.07 -7.14 -8.06
C LEU A 60 1.65 -6.62 -9.38
N LEU A 61 2.90 -6.15 -9.37
CA LEU A 61 3.56 -5.66 -10.59
C LEU A 61 3.77 -6.78 -11.64
N HIS A 62 3.75 -8.05 -11.22
CA HIS A 62 3.78 -9.22 -12.10
C HIS A 62 2.39 -9.82 -12.39
N GLY A 63 1.32 -9.22 -11.86
CA GLY A 63 -0.06 -9.71 -12.05
C GLY A 63 -0.46 -10.89 -11.16
N HIS A 64 0.37 -11.27 -10.18
CA HIS A 64 0.09 -12.37 -9.26
C HIS A 64 -0.78 -11.91 -8.07
N ILE A 65 -2.05 -11.60 -8.35
CA ILE A 65 -2.98 -11.03 -7.36
C ILE A 65 -3.15 -11.94 -6.15
N ARG A 66 -3.28 -13.26 -6.37
CA ARG A 66 -3.46 -14.24 -5.28
C ARG A 66 -2.29 -14.24 -4.32
N GLU A 67 -1.06 -14.26 -4.82
CA GLU A 67 0.14 -14.23 -3.98
C GLU A 67 0.29 -12.87 -3.29
N ALA A 68 -0.04 -11.77 -3.96
CA ALA A 68 -0.07 -10.46 -3.33
C ALA A 68 -1.03 -10.40 -2.13
N PHE A 69 -2.21 -10.99 -2.24
CA PHE A 69 -3.19 -11.09 -1.13
C PHE A 69 -2.62 -11.87 0.06
N ARG A 70 -1.90 -12.95 -0.20
CA ARG A 70 -1.26 -13.78 0.83
C ARG A 70 -0.11 -13.04 1.54
N TYR A 71 0.57 -12.13 0.87
CA TYR A 71 1.57 -11.28 1.50
C TYR A 71 0.93 -10.13 2.28
N ASN A 72 -0.02 -9.40 1.69
CA ASN A 72 -0.69 -8.29 2.34
C ASN A 72 -2.07 -7.96 1.72
N ALA A 73 -3.11 -8.61 2.23
CA ALA A 73 -4.50 -8.36 1.81
C ALA A 73 -4.93 -6.90 1.99
N LEU A 74 -4.51 -6.25 3.08
CA LEU A 74 -4.84 -4.84 3.33
C LEU A 74 -4.29 -3.94 2.22
N LEU A 75 -3.05 -4.15 1.78
CA LEU A 75 -2.44 -3.39 0.68
C LEU A 75 -3.22 -3.60 -0.62
N VAL A 76 -3.53 -4.85 -0.97
CA VAL A 76 -4.22 -5.16 -2.23
C VAL A 76 -5.60 -4.49 -2.28
N LEU A 77 -6.32 -4.47 -1.15
CA LEU A 77 -7.61 -3.78 -1.04
C LEU A 77 -7.48 -2.26 -0.99
N ALA A 78 -6.40 -1.74 -0.39
CA ALA A 78 -6.17 -0.30 -0.28
C ALA A 78 -5.78 0.34 -1.63
N ILE A 79 -5.07 -0.38 -2.50
CA ILE A 79 -4.58 0.16 -3.78
C ILE A 79 -5.70 0.73 -4.66
N PRO A 80 -6.80 0.01 -4.97
CA PRO A 80 -7.89 0.56 -5.76
C PRO A 80 -8.52 1.81 -5.14
N TYR A 81 -8.69 1.81 -3.81
CA TYR A 81 -9.28 2.93 -3.09
C TYR A 81 -8.41 4.20 -3.17
N VAL A 82 -7.11 4.05 -2.88
CA VAL A 82 -6.14 5.17 -2.95
C VAL A 82 -5.94 5.64 -4.39
N THR A 83 -5.86 4.71 -5.34
CA THR A 83 -5.69 5.04 -6.78
C THR A 83 -6.89 5.82 -7.30
N LEU A 84 -8.12 5.40 -6.97
CA LEU A 84 -9.33 6.12 -7.36
C LEU A 84 -9.36 7.52 -6.75
N GLY A 85 -9.05 7.64 -5.45
CA GLY A 85 -8.97 8.95 -4.80
C GLY A 85 -7.97 9.89 -5.47
N PHE A 86 -6.78 9.38 -5.79
CA PHE A 86 -5.72 10.13 -6.49
C PHE A 86 -6.14 10.56 -7.90
N VAL A 87 -6.73 9.65 -8.69
CA VAL A 87 -7.22 9.94 -10.05
C VAL A 87 -8.31 11.00 -10.02
N LEU A 88 -9.26 10.91 -9.08
CA LEU A 88 -10.32 11.91 -8.93
C LEU A 88 -9.78 13.28 -8.53
N ASP A 89 -8.79 13.33 -7.64
CA ASP A 89 -8.16 14.61 -7.27
C ASP A 89 -7.41 15.23 -8.46
N ILE A 90 -6.67 14.44 -9.26
CA ILE A 90 -6.03 14.92 -10.49
C ILE A 90 -7.08 15.41 -11.50
N ALA A 91 -8.11 14.61 -11.77
CA ALA A 91 -9.16 14.95 -12.73
C ALA A 91 -9.86 16.27 -12.34
N ARG A 92 -10.10 16.48 -11.04
CA ARG A 92 -10.64 17.74 -10.52
C ARG A 92 -9.67 18.91 -10.72
N HIS A 93 -8.38 18.71 -10.43
CA HIS A 93 -7.36 19.74 -10.66
C HIS A 93 -7.23 20.13 -12.14
N LEU A 94 -7.47 19.20 -13.05
CA LEU A 94 -7.48 19.41 -14.50
C LEU A 94 -8.85 19.89 -15.02
N ARG A 95 -9.83 20.12 -14.14
CA ARG A 95 -11.21 20.51 -14.47
C ARG A 95 -11.94 19.51 -15.39
N TRP A 96 -11.54 18.24 -15.36
CA TRP A 96 -12.16 17.15 -16.12
C TRP A 96 -13.41 16.57 -15.43
N THR A 97 -13.61 16.87 -14.14
CA THR A 97 -14.78 16.41 -13.39
C THR A 97 -15.19 17.41 -12.31
N THR A 98 -16.49 17.43 -11.98
CA THR A 98 -17.08 18.15 -10.85
C THR A 98 -17.31 17.25 -9.64
N LEU A 99 -17.00 15.95 -9.75
CA LEU A 99 -17.12 15.00 -8.65
C LEU A 99 -16.23 15.47 -7.49
N HIS A 100 -16.86 15.68 -6.34
CA HIS A 100 -16.17 16.16 -5.16
C HIS A 100 -15.66 14.96 -4.36
N PRO A 101 -14.33 14.77 -4.19
CA PRO A 101 -13.81 13.69 -3.34
C PRO A 101 -14.01 13.98 -1.84
N ALA A 102 -15.01 14.79 -1.48
CA ALA A 102 -15.38 15.08 -0.09
C ALA A 102 -15.63 13.80 0.71
N MET A 103 -16.12 12.72 0.08
CA MET A 103 -16.33 11.44 0.74
C MET A 103 -15.04 10.89 1.38
N TYR A 104 -13.90 10.99 0.70
CA TYR A 104 -12.60 10.51 1.21
C TYR A 104 -12.07 11.32 2.39
N ARG A 105 -12.47 12.60 2.49
CA ARG A 105 -12.06 13.52 3.57
C ARG A 105 -13.03 13.54 4.75
N LYS A 106 -14.13 12.78 4.72
CA LYS A 106 -15.06 12.72 5.85
C LYS A 106 -14.36 12.07 7.04
N GLN A 107 -14.49 12.69 8.21
CA GLN A 107 -13.93 12.16 9.47
C GLN A 107 -14.39 10.73 9.75
N SER A 108 -15.65 10.40 9.42
CA SER A 108 -16.19 9.03 9.57
C SER A 108 -15.47 8.00 8.69
N VAL A 109 -15.05 8.38 7.48
CA VAL A 109 -14.31 7.49 6.57
C VAL A 109 -12.88 7.31 7.06
N ILE A 110 -12.21 8.38 7.49
CA ILE A 110 -10.87 8.32 8.07
C ILE A 110 -10.86 7.43 9.30
N LEU A 111 -11.82 7.62 10.22
CA LEU A 111 -11.97 6.80 11.41
C LEU A 111 -12.29 5.34 11.06
N GLY A 112 -13.17 5.11 10.07
CA GLY A 112 -13.49 3.76 9.59
C GLY A 112 -12.26 3.02 9.05
N ILE A 113 -11.41 3.70 8.27
CA ILE A 113 -10.14 3.14 7.77
C ILE A 113 -9.18 2.87 8.92
N ALA A 114 -9.07 3.78 9.89
CA ALA A 114 -8.21 3.57 11.06
C ALA A 114 -8.65 2.34 11.87
N VAL A 115 -9.96 2.20 12.11
CA VAL A 115 -10.53 1.03 12.78
C VAL A 115 -10.26 -0.24 11.98
N LEU A 116 -10.45 -0.22 10.66
CA LEU A 116 -10.14 -1.35 9.77
C LEU A 116 -8.68 -1.78 9.89
N ILE A 117 -7.74 -0.82 9.86
CA ILE A 117 -6.30 -1.10 10.01
C ILE A 117 -5.99 -1.69 11.38
N CYS A 118 -6.59 -1.17 12.46
CA CYS A 118 -6.41 -1.70 13.81
C CYS A 118 -6.97 -3.12 13.93
N LEU A 119 -8.17 -3.38 13.42
CA LEU A 119 -8.76 -4.72 13.40
C LEU A 119 -7.90 -5.71 12.60
N PHE A 120 -7.42 -5.29 11.42
CA PHE A 120 -6.50 -6.08 10.61
C PHE A 120 -5.20 -6.38 11.37
N TRP A 121 -4.65 -5.39 12.09
CA TRP A 121 -3.46 -5.58 12.91
C TRP A 121 -3.67 -6.64 13.98
N ILE A 122 -4.77 -6.55 14.72
CA ILE A 122 -5.12 -7.47 15.79
C ILE A 122 -5.31 -8.88 15.22
N PHE A 123 -6.20 -9.04 14.23
CA PHE A 123 -6.52 -10.35 13.67
C PHE A 123 -5.32 -11.03 13.01
N ARG A 124 -4.44 -10.28 12.33
CA ARG A 124 -3.23 -10.82 11.70
C ARG A 124 -2.23 -11.44 12.69
N ASN A 125 -2.32 -11.12 13.99
CA ASN A 125 -1.45 -11.69 15.03
C ASN A 125 -2.10 -12.84 15.80
N ILE A 126 -3.31 -13.28 15.45
CA ILE A 126 -4.00 -14.39 16.11
C ILE A 126 -3.59 -15.72 15.45
N PRO A 127 -2.98 -16.67 16.18
CA PRO A 127 -2.51 -17.94 15.63
C PRO A 127 -3.62 -19.01 15.57
N LEU A 128 -4.87 -18.61 15.33
CA LEU A 128 -6.01 -19.52 15.19
C LEU A 128 -6.60 -19.42 13.79
N GLU A 129 -7.04 -20.55 13.25
CA GLU A 129 -7.86 -20.57 12.03
C GLU A 129 -9.19 -19.82 12.28
N PRO A 130 -9.67 -18.99 11.34
CA PRO A 130 -9.08 -18.72 10.02
C PRO A 130 -8.00 -17.63 10.03
N PHE A 131 -7.83 -16.85 11.10
CA PHE A 131 -6.99 -15.64 11.07
C PHE A 131 -5.50 -15.86 10.80
N SER A 132 -4.99 -17.09 10.97
CA SER A 132 -3.65 -17.50 10.56
C SER A 132 -3.32 -17.12 9.09
N TRP A 133 -4.30 -17.14 8.17
CA TRP A 133 -4.07 -16.79 6.76
C TRP A 133 -3.74 -15.32 6.54
N LEU A 134 -4.09 -14.45 7.50
CA LEU A 134 -3.78 -13.02 7.41
C LEU A 134 -2.29 -12.78 7.61
N ALA A 135 -1.56 -13.65 8.30
CA ALA A 135 -0.11 -13.53 8.46
C ALA A 135 0.58 -13.60 7.08
N PRO A 136 1.64 -12.80 6.83
CA PRO A 136 2.32 -12.82 5.54
C PRO A 136 2.86 -14.22 5.20
N ALA A 137 2.54 -14.73 4.00
CA ALA A 137 3.07 -16.01 3.53
C ALA A 137 4.61 -16.01 3.45
N GLY A 138 5.22 -17.14 3.81
CA GLY A 138 6.67 -17.33 3.88
C GLY A 138 7.29 -16.42 4.93
N GLY A 139 7.40 -16.90 6.17
CA GLY A 139 8.06 -16.22 7.30
C GLY A 139 9.19 -15.32 6.80
N VAL A 140 9.22 -14.07 7.24
CA VAL A 140 10.09 -13.00 6.69
C VAL A 140 11.57 -13.20 7.08
N ASP A 141 11.98 -14.46 7.18
CA ASP A 141 13.29 -14.95 7.58
C ASP A 141 14.27 -14.83 6.41
#